data_AF-A0A2E8L622-F1
#
_entry.id   AF-A0A2E8L622-F1
#
_cell.length_a   1.000
_cell.length_b   1.000
_cell.length_c   1.000
_cell.angle_alpha   90.00
_cell.angle_beta   90.00
_cell.angle_gamma   90.00
#
_symmetry.space_group_name_H-M   'P 1'
#
loop_
_entity.id
_entity.type
_entity.pdbx_description
1 polymer ?
#
loop_
_entity_poly.entity_id
_entity_poly.type
_entity_poly.pdbx_seq_one_letter_code
_entity_poly.pdbx_strand_id
1 'polypeptide(L)'
;MKLMKASPKVTLSAQLSEPDLKGLADNGVELVICNRPDDESADQVAFSVIQQSAKILGMEAVSIAFKTGEMRREHIESFTRLLNTGKKIHAYCRTGNRSFCLYAAFHASTGRPEGEITAMSQEFGFDIAQLIRPYYAGVGED
;
A
#
# COMPACT_ATOMS: atom_id res chain seq x y z
N MET A 1 10.07 -9.19 -8.60
CA MET A 1 10.19 -8.09 -7.59
C MET A 1 10.57 -8.59 -6.18
N LYS A 2 11.02 -7.71 -5.27
CA LYS A 2 11.14 -8.01 -3.81
C LYS A 2 9.78 -7.77 -3.13
N LEU A 3 9.24 -8.80 -2.47
CA LEU A 3 8.00 -8.70 -1.69
C LEU A 3 8.30 -8.27 -0.24
N MET A 4 7.56 -7.29 0.24
CA MET A 4 7.50 -6.89 1.65
C MET A 4 6.23 -7.45 2.26
N LYS A 5 6.34 -8.37 3.22
CA LYS A 5 5.18 -9.05 3.81
C LYS A 5 4.73 -8.26 5.05
N ALA A 6 3.67 -7.48 4.92
CA ALA A 6 3.14 -6.66 6.01
C ALA A 6 2.20 -7.45 6.94
N SER A 7 1.53 -8.48 6.41
CA SER A 7 0.77 -9.48 7.16
C SER A 7 0.54 -10.73 6.29
N PRO A 8 -0.10 -11.81 6.80
CA PRO A 8 -0.46 -12.96 5.97
C PRO A 8 -1.34 -12.62 4.75
N LYS A 9 -2.14 -11.55 4.83
CA LYS A 9 -3.06 -11.12 3.77
C LYS A 9 -2.59 -9.87 3.01
N VAL A 10 -1.57 -9.17 3.48
CA VAL A 10 -1.11 -7.92 2.87
C VAL A 10 0.36 -8.00 2.52
N THR A 11 0.65 -7.84 1.24
CA THR A 11 2.02 -7.74 0.73
C THR A 11 2.22 -6.42 0.01
N LEU A 12 3.45 -5.93 -0.02
CA LEU A 12 3.82 -4.66 -0.63
C LEU A 12 5.03 -4.84 -1.56
N SER A 13 5.22 -3.93 -2.51
CA SER A 13 6.41 -3.92 -3.36
C SER A 13 6.71 -2.55 -3.96
N ALA A 14 7.85 -2.47 -4.65
CA ALA A 14 8.18 -1.40 -5.59
C ALA A 14 7.31 -1.53 -6.87
N GLN A 15 7.63 -0.76 -7.91
CA GLN A 15 6.84 -0.75 -9.15
C GLN A 15 6.61 -2.17 -9.69
N LEU A 16 5.35 -2.49 -10.00
CA LEU A 16 5.00 -3.74 -10.65
C LEU A 16 5.32 -3.70 -12.15
N SER A 17 5.74 -4.86 -12.66
CA SER A 17 5.68 -5.22 -14.07
C SER A 17 4.51 -6.17 -14.34
N GLU A 18 4.13 -6.36 -15.60
CA GLU A 18 3.07 -7.32 -15.96
C GLU A 18 3.39 -8.77 -15.54
N PRO A 19 4.62 -9.29 -15.71
CA PRO A 19 4.99 -10.62 -15.21
C PRO A 19 4.83 -10.79 -13.69
N ASP A 20 5.06 -9.72 -12.90
CA ASP A 20 4.87 -9.79 -11.45
C ASP A 20 3.40 -10.08 -11.09
N LEU A 21 2.43 -9.58 -11.87
CA LEU A 21 1.00 -9.79 -11.64
C LEU A 21 0.63 -11.28 -11.71
N LYS A 22 1.24 -12.04 -12.62
CA LYS A 22 1.01 -13.48 -12.69
C LYS A 22 1.46 -14.16 -11.41
N GLY A 23 2.63 -13.80 -10.89
CA GLY A 23 3.11 -14.31 -9.61
C GLY A 23 2.17 -13.95 -8.45
N LEU A 24 1.57 -12.77 -8.46
CA LEU A 24 0.57 -12.36 -7.46
C LEU A 24 -0.71 -13.20 -7.55
N ALA A 25 -1.24 -13.41 -8.75
CA ALA A 25 -2.43 -14.23 -8.99
C ALA A 25 -2.21 -15.69 -8.56
N ASP A 26 -1.05 -16.27 -8.91
CA ASP A 26 -0.68 -17.65 -8.51
C ASP A 26 -0.56 -17.79 -6.97
N ASN A 27 -0.26 -16.69 -6.27
CA ASN A 27 -0.25 -16.63 -4.81
C ASN A 27 -1.63 -16.30 -4.21
N GLY A 28 -2.70 -16.25 -5.02
CA GLY A 28 -4.07 -16.00 -4.59
C GLY A 28 -4.33 -14.56 -4.17
N VAL A 29 -3.57 -13.58 -4.67
CA VAL A 29 -3.93 -12.17 -4.52
C VAL A 29 -5.24 -11.90 -5.25
N GLU A 30 -6.14 -11.19 -4.60
CA GLU A 30 -7.47 -10.87 -5.13
C GLU A 30 -7.58 -9.39 -5.52
N LEU A 31 -6.77 -8.52 -4.89
CA LEU A 31 -6.81 -7.08 -5.08
C LEU A 31 -5.40 -6.48 -5.13
N VAL A 32 -5.12 -5.74 -6.19
CA VAL A 32 -3.91 -4.93 -6.37
C VAL A 32 -4.23 -3.44 -6.12
N ILE A 33 -3.41 -2.75 -5.34
CA ILE A 33 -3.56 -1.33 -5.02
C ILE A 33 -2.34 -0.55 -5.51
N CYS A 34 -2.55 0.40 -6.43
CA CYS A 34 -1.50 1.33 -6.85
C CYS A 34 -1.53 2.59 -5.97
N ASN A 35 -0.40 2.91 -5.35
CA ASN A 35 -0.19 4.16 -4.60
C ASN A 35 0.81 5.10 -5.29
N ARG A 36 0.99 4.95 -6.60
CA ARG A 36 1.87 5.75 -7.44
C ARG A 36 1.05 6.47 -8.51
N PRO A 37 1.06 7.82 -8.58
CA PRO A 37 0.49 8.55 -9.71
C PRO A 37 1.17 8.12 -11.01
N ASP A 38 0.42 8.09 -12.11
CA ASP A 38 1.00 7.91 -13.45
C ASP A 38 1.96 9.06 -13.80
N ASP A 39 2.85 8.80 -14.75
CA ASP A 39 3.87 9.74 -15.25
C ASP A 39 4.88 10.26 -14.21
N GLU A 40 5.11 9.52 -13.12
CA GLU A 40 6.16 9.87 -12.13
C GLU A 40 7.58 9.58 -12.66
N SER A 41 7.73 8.70 -13.65
CA SER A 41 9.01 8.40 -14.32
C SER A 41 8.78 7.74 -15.68
N ALA A 42 9.76 7.85 -16.59
CA ALA A 42 9.68 7.31 -17.95
C ALA A 42 9.63 5.77 -18.02
N ASP A 43 10.15 5.08 -16.99
CA ASP A 43 10.13 3.63 -16.84
C ASP A 43 8.84 3.10 -16.16
N GLN A 44 7.89 3.98 -15.86
CA GLN A 44 6.66 3.61 -15.19
C GLN A 44 5.69 2.87 -16.12
N VAL A 45 5.29 1.67 -15.72
CA VAL A 45 4.11 1.02 -16.29
C VAL A 45 2.86 1.77 -15.83
N ALA A 46 2.08 2.27 -16.80
CA ALA A 46 0.84 2.99 -16.52
C ALA A 46 -0.15 2.12 -15.75
N PHE A 47 -0.87 2.72 -14.81
CA PHE A 47 -1.84 1.98 -14.00
C PHE A 47 -2.93 1.31 -14.85
N SER A 48 -3.32 1.91 -15.97
CA SER A 48 -4.29 1.31 -16.91
C SER A 48 -3.84 -0.04 -17.45
N VAL A 49 -2.54 -0.21 -17.75
CA VAL A 49 -1.95 -1.48 -18.18
C VAL A 49 -1.99 -2.50 -17.04
N ILE A 50 -1.56 -2.10 -15.84
CA ILE A 50 -1.63 -2.96 -14.65
C ILE A 50 -3.07 -3.41 -14.38
N GLN A 51 -4.04 -2.50 -14.49
CA GLN A 51 -5.45 -2.80 -14.26
C GLN A 51 -6.01 -3.81 -15.27
N GLN A 52 -5.68 -3.66 -16.56
CA GLN A 52 -6.10 -4.60 -17.60
C GLN A 52 -5.49 -5.98 -17.38
N SER A 53 -4.18 -6.05 -17.12
CA SER A 53 -3.47 -7.32 -16.90
C SER A 53 -3.93 -8.01 -15.61
N ALA A 54 -4.20 -7.27 -14.54
CA ALA A 54 -4.80 -7.80 -13.31
C ALA A 54 -6.19 -8.41 -13.57
N LYS A 55 -7.04 -7.71 -14.33
CA LYS A 55 -8.39 -8.19 -14.68
C LYS A 55 -8.35 -9.49 -15.49
N ILE A 56 -7.43 -9.62 -16.45
CA ILE A 56 -7.24 -10.86 -17.23
C ILE A 56 -6.86 -12.03 -16.31
N LEU A 57 -6.11 -11.76 -15.25
CA LEU A 57 -5.69 -12.74 -14.24
C LEU A 57 -6.73 -12.99 -13.13
N GLY A 58 -7.93 -12.40 -13.23
CA GLY A 58 -9.00 -12.59 -12.25
C GLY A 58 -8.83 -11.77 -10.95
N MET A 59 -7.96 -10.76 -10.96
CA MET A 59 -7.75 -9.85 -9.83
C MET A 59 -8.42 -8.50 -10.07
N GLU A 60 -8.85 -7.85 -8.99
CA GLU A 60 -9.23 -6.44 -9.01
C GLU A 60 -7.99 -5.55 -8.91
N ALA A 61 -8.06 -4.35 -9.50
CA ALA A 61 -7.00 -3.34 -9.37
C ALA A 61 -7.59 -1.95 -9.17
N VAL A 62 -7.15 -1.28 -8.10
CA VAL A 62 -7.62 0.04 -7.68
C VAL A 62 -6.43 0.99 -7.48
N SER A 63 -6.63 2.27 -7.79
CA SER A 63 -5.63 3.32 -7.54
C SER A 63 -6.03 4.18 -6.35
N ILE A 64 -5.10 4.37 -5.42
CA ILE A 64 -5.13 5.37 -4.34
C ILE A 64 -3.80 6.12 -4.43
N ALA A 65 -3.62 6.84 -5.54
CA ALA A 65 -2.36 7.49 -5.89
C ALA A 65 -2.22 8.87 -5.22
N PHE A 66 -1.03 9.13 -4.68
CA PHE A 66 -0.63 10.42 -4.12
C PHE A 66 0.89 10.59 -4.20
N LYS A 67 1.39 11.82 -4.18
CA LYS A 67 2.83 12.09 -4.16
C LYS A 67 3.40 11.96 -2.75
N THR A 68 4.71 11.75 -2.65
CA THR A 68 5.41 11.74 -1.36
C THR A 68 5.15 13.04 -0.60
N GLY A 69 4.78 12.94 0.67
CA GLY A 69 4.42 14.09 1.51
C GLY A 69 2.97 14.56 1.40
N GLU A 70 2.19 14.03 0.46
CA GLU A 70 0.79 14.43 0.22
C GLU A 70 -0.22 13.40 0.74
N MET A 71 0.18 12.53 1.68
CA MET A 71 -0.75 11.59 2.31
C MET A 71 -1.80 12.35 3.13
N ARG A 72 -3.06 11.91 3.08
CA ARG A 72 -4.22 12.56 3.72
C ARG A 72 -5.18 11.51 4.27
N ARG A 73 -6.13 11.93 5.11
CA ARG A 73 -7.12 11.04 5.74
C ARG A 73 -7.94 10.27 4.70
N GLU A 74 -8.29 10.88 3.58
CA GLU A 74 -9.11 10.24 2.53
C GLU A 74 -8.37 9.06 1.87
N HIS A 75 -7.05 9.14 1.75
CA HIS A 75 -6.22 8.04 1.24
C HIS A 75 -6.23 6.87 2.23
N ILE A 76 -6.12 7.16 3.53
CA ILE A 76 -6.15 6.16 4.60
C ILE A 76 -7.52 5.49 4.64
N GLU A 77 -8.61 6.26 4.67
CA GLU A 77 -9.97 5.74 4.66
C GLU A 77 -10.25 4.84 3.44
N SER A 78 -9.78 5.25 2.26
CA SER A 78 -9.89 4.44 1.05
C SER A 78 -9.13 3.12 1.18
N PHE A 79 -7.90 3.16 1.71
CA PHE A 79 -7.11 1.96 1.94
C PHE A 79 -7.74 1.06 3.01
N THR A 80 -8.25 1.62 4.10
CA THR A 80 -8.95 0.92 5.18
C THR A 80 -10.19 0.20 4.68
N ARG A 81 -11.00 0.84 3.83
CA ARG A 81 -12.16 0.20 3.19
C ARG A 81 -11.75 -1.05 2.42
N LEU A 82 -10.63 -0.99 1.68
CA LEU A 82 -10.11 -2.13 0.93
C LEU A 82 -9.57 -3.24 1.86
N LEU A 83 -8.82 -2.89 2.90
CA LEU A 83 -8.35 -3.86 3.91
C LEU A 83 -9.50 -4.61 4.59
N ASN A 84 -10.58 -3.90 4.92
CA ASN A 84 -11.75 -4.47 5.59
C ASN A 84 -12.58 -5.42 4.71
N THR A 85 -12.32 -5.50 3.40
CA THR A 85 -12.94 -6.51 2.54
C THR A 85 -12.49 -7.94 2.86
N GLY A 86 -11.36 -8.10 3.58
CA GLY A 86 -10.80 -9.40 3.93
C GLY A 86 -10.09 -10.12 2.78
N LYS A 87 -10.03 -9.51 1.59
CA LYS A 87 -9.29 -9.99 0.42
C LYS A 87 -7.80 -10.09 0.68
N LYS A 88 -7.10 -10.96 -0.04
CA LYS A 88 -5.63 -10.96 -0.10
C LYS A 88 -5.16 -9.82 -1.01
N ILE A 89 -4.42 -8.89 -0.44
CA ILE A 89 -4.06 -7.61 -1.05
C ILE A 89 -2.56 -7.54 -1.37
N HIS A 90 -2.27 -6.97 -2.54
CA HIS A 90 -0.94 -6.50 -2.88
C HIS A 90 -0.97 -4.99 -3.16
N ALA A 91 -0.21 -4.18 -2.42
CA ALA A 91 -0.11 -2.74 -2.68
C ALA A 91 1.29 -2.33 -3.13
N TYR A 92 1.39 -1.43 -4.10
CA TYR A 92 2.68 -1.03 -4.63
C TYR A 92 2.75 0.48 -4.89
N CYS A 93 3.98 1.00 -4.91
CA CYS A 93 4.24 2.33 -5.47
C CYS A 93 5.60 2.33 -6.16
N ARG A 94 6.33 3.44 -6.20
CA ARG A 94 7.69 3.46 -6.75
C ARG A 94 8.66 2.56 -5.98
N THR A 95 8.66 2.64 -4.65
CA THR A 95 9.59 1.90 -3.76
C THR A 95 8.88 1.04 -2.71
N GLY A 96 7.54 1.11 -2.65
CA GLY A 96 6.70 0.51 -1.60
C GLY A 96 6.47 1.38 -0.36
N ASN A 97 7.23 2.46 -0.17
CA ASN A 97 7.11 3.31 1.02
C ASN A 97 5.70 3.92 1.20
N ARG A 98 5.09 4.49 0.15
CA ARG A 98 3.72 5.06 0.23
C ARG A 98 2.68 4.03 0.66
N SER A 99 2.78 2.82 0.13
CA SER A 99 1.88 1.72 0.46
C SER A 99 2.07 1.27 1.91
N PHE A 100 3.31 1.23 2.39
CA PHE A 100 3.59 0.97 3.81
C PHE A 100 3.08 2.11 4.71
N CYS A 101 3.24 3.38 4.32
CA CYS A 101 2.71 4.53 5.05
C CYS A 101 1.19 4.44 5.26
N LEU A 102 0.42 4.06 4.22
CA LEU A 102 -1.03 3.86 4.37
C LEU A 102 -1.37 2.69 5.29
N TYR A 103 -0.65 1.57 5.14
CA TYR A 103 -0.82 0.41 6.02
C TYR A 103 -0.51 0.75 7.49
N ALA A 104 0.56 1.48 7.73
CA ALA A 104 0.99 1.93 9.05
C ALA A 104 0.00 2.95 9.66
N ALA A 105 -0.48 3.90 8.86
CA ALA A 105 -1.49 4.87 9.29
C ALA A 105 -2.84 4.22 9.61
N PHE A 106 -3.24 3.18 8.87
CA PHE A 106 -4.39 2.35 9.24
C PHE A 106 -4.20 1.74 10.64
N HIS A 107 -3.07 1.08 10.89
CA HIS A 107 -2.79 0.49 12.22
C HIS A 107 -2.78 1.53 13.34
N ALA A 108 -2.18 2.71 13.10
CA ALA A 108 -2.19 3.81 14.06
C ALA A 108 -3.64 4.27 14.35
N SER A 109 -4.48 4.38 13.31
CA SER A 109 -5.90 4.75 13.46
C SER A 109 -6.73 3.73 14.25
N THR A 110 -6.28 2.47 14.29
CA THR A 110 -6.89 1.42 15.13
C THR A 110 -6.31 1.36 16.54
N GLY A 111 -5.36 2.24 16.90
CA GLY A 111 -4.75 2.31 18.22
C GLY A 111 -3.60 1.32 18.45
N ARG A 112 -3.06 0.70 17.40
CA ARG A 112 -1.92 -0.21 17.53
C ARG A 112 -0.66 0.56 17.99
N PRO A 113 0.12 0.10 18.99
CA PRO A 113 1.25 0.86 19.54
C PRO A 113 2.31 1.29 18.51
N GLU A 114 2.85 2.52 18.66
CA GLU A 114 3.86 3.09 17.73
C GLU A 114 5.10 2.21 17.59
N GLY A 115 5.59 1.64 18.71
CA GLY A 115 6.72 0.73 18.71
C GLY A 115 6.51 -0.51 17.83
N GLU A 116 5.29 -1.06 17.79
CA GLU A 116 4.99 -2.20 16.92
C GLU A 116 4.93 -1.82 15.46
N ILE A 117 4.35 -0.66 15.14
CA ILE A 117 4.22 -0.19 13.75
C ILE A 117 5.61 0.15 13.18
N THR A 118 6.44 0.84 13.96
CA THR A 118 7.80 1.21 13.57
C THR A 118 8.75 0.01 13.49
N ALA A 119 8.57 -1.01 14.34
CA ALA A 119 9.33 -2.25 14.21
C ALA A 119 9.10 -2.94 12.84
N MET A 120 7.85 -2.95 12.35
CA MET A 120 7.55 -3.48 11.00
C MET A 120 8.22 -2.65 9.88
N SER A 121 8.36 -1.33 10.06
CA SER A 121 8.93 -0.45 9.03
C SER A 121 10.45 -0.60 8.92
N GLN A 122 11.12 -0.95 10.01
CA GLN A 122 12.57 -1.19 10.05
C GLN A 122 13.00 -2.36 9.15
N GLU A 123 12.19 -3.42 9.05
CA GLU A 123 12.45 -4.55 8.15
C GLU A 123 12.53 -4.12 6.66
N PHE A 124 11.87 -3.02 6.33
CA PHE A 124 11.79 -2.47 4.98
C PHE A 124 12.68 -1.23 4.79
N GLY A 125 13.36 -0.76 5.85
CA GLY A 125 14.20 0.42 5.82
C GLY A 125 13.42 1.73 5.68
N PHE A 126 12.17 1.78 6.16
CA PHE A 126 11.33 2.97 6.11
C PHE A 126 11.28 3.67 7.47
N ASP A 127 11.47 4.99 7.47
CA ASP A 127 11.20 5.85 8.62
C ASP A 127 9.82 6.50 8.46
N ILE A 128 8.91 6.13 9.35
CA ILE A 128 7.48 6.48 9.29
C ILE A 128 6.95 7.00 10.63
N ALA A 129 7.79 7.11 11.66
CA ALA A 129 7.35 7.43 13.02
C ALA A 129 6.60 8.77 13.08
N GLN A 130 7.21 9.84 12.56
CA GLN A 130 6.58 11.16 12.52
C GLN A 130 5.35 11.20 11.60
N LEU A 131 5.36 10.40 10.55
CA LEU A 131 4.28 10.37 9.56
C LEU A 131 3.00 9.76 10.13
N ILE A 132 3.09 8.75 11.01
CA ILE A 132 1.91 8.04 11.52
C ILE A 132 1.27 8.69 12.75
N ARG A 133 2.03 9.51 13.50
CA ARG A 133 1.57 10.13 14.76
C ARG A 133 0.25 10.90 14.66
N PRO A 134 -0.01 11.71 13.62
CA PRO A 134 -1.29 12.42 13.48
C PRO A 134 -2.53 11.52 13.31
N TYR A 135 -2.32 10.21 13.09
CA TYR A 135 -3.39 9.27 12.80
C TYR A 135 -3.78 8.38 13.98
N TYR A 136 -3.12 8.48 15.14
CA TYR A 136 -3.66 7.90 16.37
C TYR A 136 -4.99 8.58 16.72
N ALA A 137 -6.00 7.78 17.07
CA ALA A 137 -7.27 8.31 17.53
C ALA A 137 -7.05 9.18 18.78
N GLY A 138 -7.32 10.49 18.69
CA GLY A 138 -7.38 11.37 19.84
C GLY A 138 -6.07 12.05 20.29
N VAL A 139 -5.12 12.32 19.40
CA VAL A 139 -4.27 13.53 19.60
C VAL A 139 -5.04 14.70 18.98
N GLY A 140 -6.16 15.04 19.62
CA GLY A 140 -6.75 16.34 19.45
C GLY A 140 -5.73 17.36 19.94
N GLU A 141 -5.42 18.33 19.10
CA GLU A 141 -5.03 19.64 19.59
C GLU A 141 -6.20 20.13 20.46
N ASP A 142 -6.03 20.06 21.79
CA ASP A 142 -6.56 21.07 22.70
C ASP A 142 -5.64 22.30 22.64
#